data_AF-A0A9P7SX59-F1
#
_entry.id   AF-A0A9P7SX59-F1
#
_cell.length_a   1.000
_cell.length_b   1.000
_cell.length_c   1.000
_cell.angle_alpha   90.00
_cell.angle_beta   90.00
_cell.angle_gamma   90.00
#
_symmetry.space_group_name_H-M   'P 1'
#
loop_
_entity.id
_entity.type
_entity.pdbx_description
1 polymer ?
#
loop_
_entity_poly.entity_id
_entity_poly.type
_entity_poly.pdbx_seq_one_letter_code
_entity_poly.pdbx_strand_id
1 'polypeptide(L)' 'MGRYSRNWRWHMRHQVWLTKDEHMTPQILSPNHERGFYVVWDPEQWRKERRELTLFYGDLNTTLGQSPAVP' A
#
# COMPACT_ATOMS: atom_id res chain seq x y z
N MET A 1 -12.06 -6.35 19.68
CA MET A 1 -12.06 -5.03 19.03
C MET A 1 -10.80 -4.91 18.19
N GLY A 2 -10.90 -5.16 16.89
CA GLY A 2 -9.75 -5.13 15.98
C GLY A 2 -9.21 -3.70 15.86
N ARG A 3 -7.90 -3.53 16.05
CA ARG A 3 -7.23 -2.24 15.91
C ARG A 3 -7.14 -1.92 14.42
N TYR A 4 -8.11 -1.17 13.89
CA TYR A 4 -8.14 -0.71 12.49
C TYR A 4 -7.07 0.37 12.24
N SER A 5 -5.79 0.02 12.35
CA SER A 5 -4.72 0.87 11.83
C SER A 5 -4.72 0.72 10.31
N ARG A 6 -5.53 1.55 9.63
CA ARG A 6 -5.45 1.68 8.17
C ARG A 6 -4.13 2.35 7.85
N ASN A 7 -3.11 1.52 7.62
CA ASN A 7 -1.75 1.90 7.27
C ASN A 7 -1.75 2.50 5.87
N TRP A 8 -2.32 3.69 5.72
CA TRP A 8 -2.31 4.43 4.47
C TRP A 8 -0.87 4.83 4.14
N ARG A 9 -0.50 4.63 2.88
CA ARG A 9 0.80 4.99 2.32
C ARG A 9 0.56 5.83 1.07
N TRP A 10 1.37 6.86 0.90
CA TRP A 10 1.37 7.66 -0.32
C TRP A 10 2.17 6.94 -1.40
N HIS A 11 1.55 6.64 -2.53
CA HIS A 11 2.21 6.10 -3.71
C HIS A 11 2.66 7.26 -4.59
N MET A 12 3.95 7.59 -4.57
CA MET A 12 4.52 8.78 -5.19
C MET A 12 4.33 8.81 -6.71
N ARG A 13 4.52 7.67 -7.39
CA ARG A 13 4.36 7.58 -8.86
C ARG A 13 2.93 7.80 -9.34
N HIS A 14 1.93 7.26 -8.63
CA HIS A 14 0.51 7.41 -8.99
C HIS A 14 -0.15 8.61 -8.29
N GLN A 15 0.53 9.23 -7.33
CA GLN A 15 0.00 10.32 -6.50
C GLN A 15 -1.34 9.98 -5.84
N VAL A 16 -1.42 8.78 -5.26
CA VAL A 16 -2.61 8.30 -4.54
C VAL A 16 -2.26 7.79 -3.16
N TRP A 17 -3.23 7.86 -2.25
CA TRP A 17 -3.18 7.13 -0.99
C TRP A 17 -3.70 5.71 -1.21
N LEU A 18 -2.97 4.72 -0.68
CA LEU A 18 -3.41 3.33 -0.70
C LEU A 18 -3.17 2.64 0.64
N THR A 19 -3.91 1.57 0.90
CA THR A 19 -3.63 0.63 1.99
C THR A 19 -3.92 -0.80 1.53
N LYS A 20 -3.32 -1.80 2.19
CA LYS A 20 -3.55 -3.21 1.87
C LYS A 20 -5.03 -3.55 2.11
N ASP A 21 -5.59 -4.40 1.24
CA ASP A 21 -6.91 -4.99 1.49
C ASP A 21 -6.82 -5.93 2.71
N GLU A 22 -7.68 -5.72 3.71
CA GLU A 22 -7.65 -6.48 4.98
C GLU A 22 -8.05 -7.96 4.80
N HIS A 23 -8.69 -8.30 3.69
CA HIS A 23 -9.18 -9.66 3.40
C HIS A 23 -8.24 -10.44 2.48
N MET A 24 -7.18 -9.83 1.96
CA MET A 24 -6.31 -10.42 0.95
C MET A 24 -4.84 -10.19 1.30
N THR A 25 -4.07 -11.27 1.40
CA THR A 25 -2.61 -11.18 1.58
C THR A 25 -1.94 -11.01 0.21
N PRO A 26 -1.14 -9.95 -0.02
CA PRO A 26 -0.41 -9.80 -1.27
C PRO A 26 0.64 -10.89 -1.43
N GLN A 27 0.85 -11.33 -2.67
CA GLN A 27 1.92 -12.23 -3.07
C GLN A 27 3.24 -11.45 -3.16
N ILE A 28 4.25 -11.87 -2.39
CA ILE A 28 5.60 -11.33 -2.53
C ILE A 28 6.24 -11.91 -3.80
N LEU A 29 6.59 -11.04 -4.75
CA LEU A 29 7.23 -11.46 -6.01
C LEU A 29 8.74 -11.30 -5.95
N SER A 30 9.23 -10.32 -5.18
CA SER A 30 10.65 -10.11 -4.91
C SER A 30 10.82 -9.30 -3.61
N PRO A 31 12.06 -9.11 -3.12
CA PRO A 31 12.31 -8.24 -1.96
C PRO A 31 11.84 -6.78 -2.15
N ASN A 32 11.67 -6.34 -3.40
CA ASN A 32 11.40 -4.94 -3.72
C ASN A 32 9.95 -4.67 -4.17
N HIS A 33 9.16 -5.71 -4.44
CA HIS A 33 7.78 -5.54 -4.87
C HIS A 33 6.90 -6.77 -4.58
N GLU A 34 5.62 -6.49 -4.40
CA GLU A 34 4.56 -7.46 -4.17
C GLU A 34 3.39 -7.22 -5.13
N ARG A 35 2.51 -8.21 -5.30
CA ARG A 35 1.27 -8.09 -6.06
C ARG A 35 0.09 -8.44 -5.18
N GLY A 36 -0.95 -7.61 -5.17
CA GLY A 36 -2.15 -7.89 -4.41
C GLY A 36 -3.23 -6.84 -4.56
N PHE A 37 -4.28 -6.96 -3.76
CA PHE A 37 -5.38 -6.01 -3.73
C PHE A 37 -5.12 -4.90 -2.71
N TYR A 38 -5.38 -3.67 -3.14
CA TYR A 38 -5.25 -2.47 -2.33
C TYR A 38 -6.53 -1.66 -2.40
N VAL A 39 -6.83 -0.98 -1.31
CA VAL A 39 -7.84 0.06 -1.26
C VAL A 39 -7.17 1.39 -1.57
N VAL A 40 -7.56 2.02 -2.67
CA VAL A 40 -7.05 3.30 -3.17
C VAL A 40 -8.08 4.39 -2.89
N TRP A 41 -7.62 5.56 -2.46
CA TRP A 41 -8.47 6.75 -2.32
C TRP A 41 -8.54 7.52 -3.64
N ASP A 42 -9.75 7.72 -4.15
CA ASP A 42 -10.04 8.55 -5.33
C ASP A 42 -10.68 9.87 -4.88
N PRO A 43 -9.95 11.01 -4.94
CA PRO A 43 -10.48 12.31 -4.56
C PRO A 43 -11.43 12.92 -5.60
N GLU A 44 -11.35 12.52 -6.88
CA GLU A 44 -12.22 13.03 -7.95
C GLU A 44 -13.64 12.49 -7.81
N GLN A 45 -13.74 11.21 -7.44
CA GLN A 45 -15.02 10.51 -7.26
C GLN A 45 -15.44 10.40 -5.79
N TRP A 46 -14.63 10.93 -4.88
CA TRP A 46 -14.83 10.92 -3.43
C TRP A 46 -15.14 9.52 -2.86
N ARG A 47 -14.42 8.51 -3.35
CA ARG A 47 -14.67 7.10 -3.01
C ARG A 47 -13.38 6.31 -2.80
N LYS A 48 -13.55 5.14 -2.16
CA LYS A 48 -12.50 4.13 -2.06
C LYS A 48 -12.72 3.08 -3.14
N GLU A 49 -11.66 2.68 -3.81
CA GLU A 49 -11.70 1.64 -4.83
C GLU A 49 -10.75 0.52 -4.51
N ARG A 50 -11.18 -0.72 -4.75
CA ARG A 50 -10.30 -1.89 -4.68
C ARG A 50 -9.62 -2.09 -6.03
N ARG A 51 -8.29 -2.10 -6.05
CA ARG A 51 -7.47 -2.30 -7.26
C ARG A 51 -6.43 -3.37 -7.02
N GLU A 52 -6.20 -4.22 -8.02
CA GLU A 52 -5.02 -5.11 -8.02
C GLU A 52 -3.81 -4.32 -8.52
N LEU A 53 -2.71 -4.34 -7.77
CA LEU A 53 -1.49 -3.60 -8.11
C LEU A 53 -0.27 -4.51 -7.92
N THR A 54 0.75 -4.32 -8.77
CA THR A 54 2.12 -4.66 -8.42
C THR A 54 2.74 -3.45 -7.74
N LEU A 55 2.88 -3.50 -6.42
CA LEU A 55 3.38 -2.41 -5.61
C LEU A 55 4.90 -2.51 -5.47
N PHE A 56 5.62 -1.55 -6.06
CA PHE A 56 7.05 -1.39 -5.85
C PHE A 56 7.28 -0.56 -4.59
N TYR A 57 8.02 -1.10 -3.60
CA TYR A 57 8.22 -0.42 -2.33
C TYR A 57 8.95 0.92 -2.48
N GLY A 58 9.81 1.05 -3.49
CA GLY A 58 10.48 2.32 -3.82
C GLY A 58 9.54 3.43 -4.33
N ASP A 59 8.31 3.11 -4.72
CA ASP A 59 7.31 4.11 -5.10
C ASP A 59 6.47 4.61 -3.92
N LEU A 60 6.61 4.01 -2.74
CA LEU A 60 5.96 4.49 -1.53
C LEU A 60 6.75 5.65 -0.93
N ASN A 61 6.04 6.66 -0.42
CA ASN A 61 6.67 7.65 0.45
C ASN A 61 7.05 6.96 1.77
N THR A 62 8.32 6.59 1.86
CA THR A 62 8.96 6.23 3.11
C THR A 62 9.25 7.53 3.83
N THR A 63 8.39 7.91 4.79
CA THR A 63 8.82 8.86 5.82
C THR A 63 10.07 8.24 6.46
N LEU A 64 11.25 8.80 6.17
CA LEU A 64 12.55 8.32 6.64
C LEU A 64 12.45 7.93 8.13
N GLY A 65 12.53 6.63 8.43
CA GLY A 65 12.42 6.17 9.83
C GLY A 65 12.16 4.68 10.06
N GLN A 66 11.84 3.88 9.03
CA GLN A 66 11.86 2.43 9.16
C GLN A 66 12.92 1.85 8.24
N SER A 67 14.16 1.89 8.72
CA SER A 67 15.21 0.99 8.27
C SER A 67 14.66 -0.44 8.29
N PRO A 68 14.86 -1.25 7.24
CA PRO A 68 14.53 -2.66 7.33
C PRO A 68 15.43 -3.25 8.42
N ALA A 69 14.86 -3.62 9.56
CA ALA A 69 15.51 -4.50 10.50
C ALA A 69 15.61 -5.87 9.81
N VAL A 70 16.71 -6.07 9.09
CA VAL A 70 17.13 -7.39 8.62
C VAL A 70 17.79 -8.07 9.82
N PRO A 71 17.39 -9.30 10.20
CA PRO A 71 18.05 -10.05 11.26
C PRO A 71 19.51 -10.36 10.96
#